data_AF-A0AA38S1F2-F1
#
_entry.id   AF-A0AA38S1F2-F1
#
_cell.length_a   1.000
_cell.length_b   1.000
_cell.length_c   1.000
_cell.angle_alpha   90.00
_cell.angle_beta   90.00
_cell.angle_gamma   90.00
#
_symmetry.space_group_name_H-M   'P 1'
#
loop_
_entity.id
_entity.type
_entity.pdbx_description
1 polymer ?
#
loop_
_entity_poly.entity_id
_entity_poly.type
_entity_poly.pdbx_seq_one_letter_code
_entity_poly.pdbx_strand_id
1 'polypeptide(L)'
;MNNLGVWSCRPKKALYGLLGFFHIFFEHSGITLTQQAALDAYYNFDNGTNSRQQLIPKIVHQVFHNWEQPGNNRLPADWQEARQTCIDLNAEFEVKLWTEELSWDFIAREFPWFSNTYGGYRSKVQRVDAVRYFLMLHYGSIYIDLDNACAANLSLLLYYPVWVADGGRGALQNNILAAQLHHPFWSLLTKRLRNYDYDYYPFPYATISTPPPGSGSRPPSGRSTTPCGRTQTRRRGVARTGSTG
;
A
#
# COMPACT_ATOMS: atom_id res chain seq x y z
N MET A 1 -13.78 37.67 -29.67
CA MET A 1 -15.05 37.11 -29.18
C MET A 1 -14.88 36.79 -27.71
N ASN A 2 -15.63 37.53 -26.87
CA ASN A 2 -16.05 37.31 -25.48
C ASN A 2 -14.95 36.94 -24.43
N ASN A 3 -14.42 37.84 -23.58
CA ASN A 3 -15.03 38.52 -22.40
C ASN A 3 -15.45 37.47 -21.33
N LEU A 4 -15.01 37.43 -20.06
CA LEU A 4 -14.86 38.44 -18.99
C LEU A 4 -13.97 37.83 -17.86
N GLY A 5 -13.03 38.55 -17.23
CA GLY A 5 -13.27 39.28 -15.95
C GLY A 5 -12.69 38.49 -14.74
N VAL A 6 -11.47 38.79 -14.25
CA VAL A 6 -11.15 39.68 -13.09
C VAL A 6 -11.75 39.12 -11.79
N TRP A 7 -10.95 38.76 -10.77
CA TRP A 7 -10.58 39.65 -9.66
C TRP A 7 -9.19 39.41 -9.06
N SER A 8 -8.51 40.54 -8.83
CA SER A 8 -7.32 40.74 -8.00
C SER A 8 -7.73 41.00 -6.55
N CYS A 9 -6.92 40.57 -5.58
CA CYS A 9 -6.93 41.13 -4.22
C CYS A 9 -5.52 41.31 -3.66
N ARG A 10 -5.23 42.55 -3.23
CA ARG A 10 -4.02 42.98 -2.51
C ARG A 10 -3.98 42.39 -1.09
N PRO A 11 -2.78 42.21 -0.49
CA PRO A 11 -2.65 41.55 0.81
C PRO A 11 -3.10 42.49 1.93
N LYS A 12 -4.03 42.03 2.76
CA LYS A 12 -4.24 42.60 4.10
C LYS A 12 -3.43 41.77 5.08
N LYS A 13 -2.48 42.41 5.78
CA LYS A 13 -1.82 41.84 6.95
C LYS A 13 -2.90 41.55 8.00
N ALA A 14 -3.13 40.28 8.31
CA ALA A 14 -3.89 39.84 9.46
C ALA A 14 -3.03 38.85 10.25
N LEU A 15 -2.55 39.35 11.38
CA LEU A 15 -1.84 38.63 12.42
C LEU A 15 -2.86 37.78 13.18
N TYR A 16 -2.95 36.47 12.92
CA TYR A 16 -3.62 35.52 13.81
C TYR A 16 -3.02 34.12 13.69
N GLY A 17 -2.55 33.60 14.82
CA GLY A 17 -2.64 32.19 15.16
C GLY A 17 -1.56 31.28 14.60
N LEU A 18 -0.59 30.97 15.45
CA LEU A 18 0.31 29.82 15.33
C LEU A 18 -0.52 28.53 15.47
N LEU A 19 -1.23 28.13 14.42
CA LEU A 19 -1.78 26.78 14.29
C LEU A 19 -0.81 25.99 13.45
N GLY A 20 0.13 25.33 14.13
CA GLY A 20 0.96 24.32 13.51
C GLY A 20 0.07 23.26 12.85
N PHE A 21 0.21 23.11 11.54
CA PHE A 21 -0.36 21.99 10.81
C PHE A 21 0.31 20.73 11.36
N PHE A 22 -0.37 19.99 12.24
CA PHE A 22 0.08 18.66 12.61
C PHE A 22 -0.06 17.78 11.37
N HIS A 23 1.05 17.52 10.66
CA HIS A 23 1.11 16.39 9.75
C HIS A 23 1.03 15.12 10.62
N ILE A 24 -0.16 14.56 10.74
CA ILE A 24 -0.42 13.29 11.45
C ILE A 24 0.16 12.10 10.65
N PHE A 25 0.56 12.33 9.40
CA PHE A 25 1.09 11.32 8.49
C PHE A 25 2.59 11.55 8.26
N PHE A 26 3.39 10.66 8.84
CA PHE A 26 4.85 10.67 8.76
C PHE A 26 5.35 9.82 7.59
N GLU A 27 6.63 9.93 7.26
CA GLU A 27 7.31 8.94 6.43
C GLU A 27 7.17 7.54 7.07
N HIS A 28 6.62 6.60 6.32
CA HIS A 28 6.54 5.19 6.73
C HIS A 28 7.88 4.50 6.48
N SER A 29 8.25 3.58 7.38
CA SER A 29 9.42 2.71 7.17
C SER A 29 9.17 1.81 5.96
N GLY A 30 9.96 1.98 4.91
CA GLY A 30 9.86 1.19 3.68
C GLY A 30 10.67 1.81 2.55
N ILE A 31 10.81 1.07 1.45
CA ILE A 31 11.37 1.61 0.20
C ILE A 31 10.19 1.93 -0.70
N THR A 32 9.96 3.21 -0.96
CA THR A 32 8.95 3.63 -1.93
C THR A 32 9.43 3.26 -3.33
N LEU A 33 8.64 2.46 -4.03
CA LEU A 33 8.89 2.04 -5.39
C LEU A 33 7.77 2.54 -6.30
N THR A 34 8.13 3.27 -7.35
CA THR A 34 7.15 3.69 -8.36
C THR A 34 6.79 2.53 -9.28
N GLN A 35 5.61 2.57 -9.90
CA GLN A 35 5.20 1.57 -10.88
C GLN A 35 6.22 1.43 -12.02
N GLN A 36 6.75 2.57 -12.52
CA GLN A 36 7.78 2.56 -13.56
C GLN A 36 9.07 1.89 -13.07
N ALA A 37 9.52 2.19 -11.85
CA ALA A 37 10.72 1.56 -11.30
C ALA A 37 10.54 0.04 -11.11
N ALA A 38 9.36 -0.42 -10.70
CA ALA A 38 9.04 -1.85 -10.63
C ALA A 38 9.07 -2.52 -12.00
N LEU A 39 8.53 -1.84 -13.01
CA LEU A 39 8.50 -2.31 -14.40
C LEU A 39 9.91 -2.39 -15.00
N ASP A 40 10.72 -1.34 -14.82
CA ASP A 40 12.11 -1.30 -15.27
C ASP A 40 12.93 -2.39 -14.56
N ALA A 41 12.72 -2.59 -13.26
CA ALA A 41 13.41 -3.63 -12.49
C ALA A 41 13.02 -5.05 -12.90
N TYR A 42 11.83 -5.24 -13.48
CA TYR A 42 11.38 -6.52 -14.03
C TYR A 42 12.06 -6.79 -15.38
N TYR A 43 11.92 -5.88 -16.36
CA TYR A 43 12.49 -6.09 -17.69
C TYR A 43 14.02 -6.06 -17.75
N ASN A 44 14.68 -5.28 -16.90
CA ASN A 44 16.15 -5.26 -16.84
C ASN A 44 16.72 -6.54 -16.22
N PHE A 45 15.93 -7.27 -15.44
CA PHE A 45 16.35 -8.52 -14.82
C PHE A 45 16.30 -9.69 -15.80
N ASP A 46 15.29 -9.74 -16.67
CA ASP A 46 15.13 -10.78 -17.70
C ASP A 46 16.25 -10.77 -18.76
N ASN A 47 17.05 -9.70 -18.83
CA ASN A 47 18.23 -9.62 -19.70
C ASN A 47 19.49 -10.31 -19.12
N GLY A 48 19.42 -10.89 -17.92
CA GLY A 48 20.51 -11.62 -17.26
C GLY A 48 20.16 -13.09 -16.98
N THR A 49 21.15 -13.98 -17.01
CA THR A 49 21.00 -15.45 -16.80
C THR A 49 20.63 -15.88 -15.37
N ASN A 50 20.15 -14.98 -14.52
CA ASN A 50 19.72 -15.31 -13.15
C ASN A 50 18.20 -15.30 -13.09
N SER A 51 17.56 -16.35 -12.55
CA SER A 51 16.11 -16.35 -12.28
C SER A 51 15.83 -15.75 -10.90
N ARG A 52 14.93 -14.77 -10.80
CA ARG A 52 14.48 -14.21 -9.52
C ARG A 52 13.57 -15.23 -8.86
N GLN A 53 13.81 -15.50 -7.58
CA GLN A 53 12.93 -16.38 -6.83
C GLN A 53 11.58 -15.67 -6.62
N GLN A 54 10.49 -16.35 -6.99
CA GLN A 54 9.15 -15.93 -6.64
C GLN A 54 8.92 -16.13 -5.14
N LEU A 55 8.51 -15.08 -4.42
CA LEU A 55 8.30 -15.09 -2.98
C LEU A 55 6.81 -15.08 -2.61
N ILE A 56 5.98 -14.38 -3.41
CA ILE A 56 4.54 -14.27 -3.19
C ILE A 56 3.81 -15.39 -3.96
N PRO A 57 2.93 -16.16 -3.30
CA PRO A 57 2.04 -17.11 -3.97
C PRO A 57 1.07 -16.44 -4.96
N LYS A 58 0.79 -17.11 -6.07
CA LYS A 58 -0.10 -16.62 -7.16
C LYS A 58 -1.58 -16.81 -6.80
N ILE A 59 -2.01 -16.17 -5.72
CA ILE A 59 -3.39 -16.15 -5.27
C ILE A 59 -3.81 -14.69 -5.10
N VAL A 60 -4.95 -14.32 -5.68
CA VAL A 60 -5.61 -13.04 -5.45
C VAL A 60 -6.82 -13.28 -4.56
N HIS A 61 -6.89 -12.60 -3.43
CA HIS A 61 -8.06 -12.60 -2.57
C HIS A 61 -8.83 -11.30 -2.70
N GLN A 62 -10.16 -11.43 -2.72
CA GLN A 62 -11.09 -10.31 -2.70
C GLN A 62 -12.20 -10.63 -1.70
N VAL A 63 -12.71 -9.63 -1.00
CA VAL A 63 -13.75 -9.82 0.04
C VAL A 63 -15.01 -9.09 -0.36
N PHE A 64 -16.13 -9.81 -0.39
CA PHE A 64 -17.46 -9.24 -0.63
C PHE A 64 -18.42 -9.65 0.49
N HIS A 65 -18.82 -8.68 1.31
CA HIS A 65 -19.87 -8.90 2.30
C HIS A 65 -21.12 -8.15 1.86
N ASN A 66 -22.15 -8.87 1.43
CA ASN A 66 -23.43 -8.26 1.06
C ASN A 66 -24.29 -8.01 2.31
N TRP A 67 -24.19 -6.80 2.85
CA TRP A 67 -24.96 -6.41 4.03
C TRP A 67 -26.38 -5.93 3.74
N GLU A 68 -26.68 -5.61 2.49
CA GLU A 68 -28.02 -5.20 2.05
C GLU A 68 -28.92 -6.42 1.86
N GLN A 69 -28.36 -7.49 1.29
CA GLN A 69 -29.07 -8.74 1.01
C GLN A 69 -28.24 -9.93 1.51
N PRO A 70 -28.33 -10.26 2.81
CA PRO A 70 -27.61 -11.40 3.38
C PRO A 70 -27.90 -12.70 2.62
N GLY A 71 -26.85 -13.46 2.31
CA GLY A 71 -26.93 -14.70 1.51
C GLY A 71 -26.92 -14.48 -0.01
N ASN A 72 -27.09 -13.25 -0.50
CA ASN A 72 -26.91 -12.92 -1.90
C ASN A 72 -25.46 -12.51 -2.19
N ASN A 73 -24.65 -13.44 -2.68
CA ASN A 73 -23.24 -13.19 -2.99
C ASN A 73 -23.01 -12.70 -4.44
N ARG A 74 -24.06 -12.22 -5.12
CA ARG A 74 -23.93 -11.64 -6.46
C ARG A 74 -23.28 -10.27 -6.37
N LEU A 75 -22.15 -10.11 -7.06
CA LEU A 75 -21.45 -8.83 -7.16
C LEU A 75 -22.26 -7.81 -7.98
N PRO A 76 -22.20 -6.52 -7.60
CA PRO A 76 -22.55 -5.42 -8.49
C PRO A 76 -21.82 -5.51 -9.83
N ALA A 77 -22.44 -5.01 -10.90
CA ALA A 77 -21.94 -5.20 -12.27
C ALA A 77 -20.58 -4.53 -12.50
N ASP A 78 -20.40 -3.33 -11.96
CA ASP A 78 -19.15 -2.56 -11.97
C ASP A 78 -18.02 -3.28 -11.22
N TRP A 79 -18.32 -3.88 -10.06
CA TRP A 79 -17.33 -4.66 -9.30
C TRP A 79 -16.99 -5.98 -9.98
N GLN A 80 -17.97 -6.62 -10.62
CA GLN A 80 -17.73 -7.81 -11.43
C GLN A 80 -16.85 -7.50 -12.65
N GLU A 81 -17.07 -6.36 -13.32
CA GLU A 81 -16.24 -5.90 -14.44
C GLU A 81 -14.81 -5.63 -13.98
N ALA A 82 -14.62 -4.87 -12.90
CA ALA A 82 -13.30 -4.63 -12.32
C ALA A 82 -12.61 -5.94 -11.93
N ARG A 83 -13.30 -6.85 -11.25
CA ARG A 83 -12.80 -8.19 -10.92
C ARG A 83 -12.40 -8.98 -12.16
N GLN A 84 -13.18 -8.92 -13.24
CA GLN A 84 -12.90 -9.68 -14.46
C GLN A 84 -11.58 -9.25 -15.09
N THR A 85 -11.23 -7.96 -15.08
CA THR A 85 -9.93 -7.49 -15.58
C THR A 85 -8.76 -8.16 -14.85
N CYS A 86 -8.89 -8.39 -13.54
CA CYS A 86 -7.87 -9.07 -12.75
C CYS A 86 -7.77 -10.56 -13.10
N ILE A 87 -8.88 -11.23 -13.36
CA ILE A 87 -8.88 -12.64 -13.79
C ILE A 87 -8.22 -12.77 -15.16
N ASP A 88 -8.61 -11.92 -16.12
CA ASP A 88 -8.18 -12.00 -17.51
C ASP A 88 -6.68 -11.73 -17.65
N LEU A 89 -6.16 -10.72 -16.92
CA LEU A 89 -4.74 -10.35 -16.97
C LEU A 89 -3.83 -11.27 -16.15
N ASN A 90 -4.39 -12.08 -15.25
CA ASN A 90 -3.66 -12.94 -14.33
C ASN A 90 -4.18 -14.38 -14.42
N ALA A 91 -4.31 -14.91 -15.63
CA ALA A 91 -4.89 -16.23 -15.88
C ALA A 91 -4.19 -17.39 -15.14
N GLU A 92 -2.94 -17.22 -14.75
CA GLU A 92 -2.16 -18.17 -13.97
C GLU A 92 -2.37 -18.06 -12.45
N PHE A 93 -3.14 -17.08 -11.98
CA PHE A 93 -3.44 -16.86 -10.56
C PHE A 93 -4.78 -17.50 -10.18
N GLU A 94 -4.84 -18.05 -8.97
CA GLU A 94 -6.10 -18.43 -8.35
C GLU A 94 -6.78 -17.17 -7.79
N VAL A 95 -8.04 -16.89 -8.17
CA VAL A 95 -8.78 -15.72 -7.67
C VAL A 95 -9.91 -16.18 -6.73
N LYS A 96 -9.75 -15.91 -5.43
CA LYS A 96 -10.72 -16.28 -4.38
C LYS A 96 -11.61 -15.10 -3.99
N LEU A 97 -12.91 -15.35 -3.92
CA LEU A 97 -13.89 -14.42 -3.37
C LEU A 97 -14.32 -14.89 -1.98
N TRP A 98 -14.14 -14.03 -0.98
CA TRP A 98 -14.50 -14.30 0.41
C TRP A 98 -15.83 -13.63 0.74
N THR A 99 -16.84 -14.45 1.01
CA THR A 99 -18.15 -14.00 1.50
C THR A 99 -18.09 -13.73 3.00
N GLU A 100 -19.16 -13.17 3.57
CA GLU A 100 -19.26 -12.96 5.03
C GLU A 100 -19.12 -14.29 5.79
N GLU A 101 -19.84 -15.32 5.37
CA GLU A 101 -19.77 -16.67 5.96
C GLU A 101 -18.36 -17.27 5.87
N LEU A 102 -17.76 -17.27 4.67
CA LEU A 102 -16.41 -17.80 4.47
C LEU A 102 -15.37 -17.05 5.30
N SER A 103 -15.54 -15.73 5.47
CA SER A 103 -14.66 -14.90 6.29
C SER A 103 -14.78 -15.25 7.76
N TRP A 104 -16.00 -15.43 8.26
CA TRP A 104 -16.26 -15.86 9.62
C TRP A 104 -15.67 -17.22 9.93
N ASP A 105 -15.94 -18.21 9.08
CA ASP A 105 -15.42 -19.57 9.23
C ASP A 105 -13.90 -19.60 9.21
N PHE A 106 -13.29 -18.80 8.33
CA PHE A 106 -11.85 -18.66 8.26
C PHE A 106 -11.25 -18.10 9.55
N ILE A 107 -11.80 -17.00 10.07
CA ILE A 107 -11.32 -16.41 11.32
C ILE A 107 -11.55 -17.36 12.50
N ALA A 108 -12.72 -18.00 12.58
CA ALA A 108 -13.05 -18.94 13.66
C ALA A 108 -12.11 -20.15 13.69
N ARG A 109 -11.77 -20.68 12.50
CA ARG A 109 -10.97 -21.89 12.35
C ARG A 109 -9.47 -21.63 12.49
N GLU A 110 -8.96 -20.60 11.82
CA GLU A 110 -7.52 -20.32 11.75
C GLU A 110 -7.03 -19.39 12.86
N PHE A 111 -7.91 -18.55 13.40
CA PHE A 111 -7.57 -17.52 14.38
C PHE A 111 -8.59 -17.47 15.53
N PRO A 112 -8.83 -18.59 16.25
CA PRO A 112 -9.84 -18.66 17.32
C PRO A 112 -9.61 -17.62 18.43
N TRP A 113 -8.35 -17.22 18.66
CA TRP A 113 -8.00 -16.17 19.62
C TRP A 113 -8.51 -14.77 19.24
N PHE A 114 -8.85 -14.55 17.97
CA PHE A 114 -9.33 -13.27 17.44
C PHE A 114 -10.83 -13.25 17.17
N SER A 115 -11.52 -14.41 17.19
CA SER A 115 -12.93 -14.50 16.81
C SER A 115 -13.86 -13.61 17.63
N ASN A 116 -13.60 -13.47 18.93
CA ASN A 116 -14.39 -12.57 19.79
C ASN A 116 -14.21 -11.10 19.39
N THR A 117 -12.98 -10.67 19.09
CA THR A 117 -12.71 -9.31 18.60
C THR A 117 -13.35 -9.09 17.23
N TYR A 118 -13.18 -10.05 16.32
CA TYR A 118 -13.76 -10.00 14.98
C TYR A 118 -15.30 -9.85 15.01
N GLY A 119 -15.96 -10.63 15.88
CA GLY A 119 -17.39 -10.54 16.10
C GLY A 119 -17.84 -9.27 16.80
N GLY A 120 -17.00 -8.76 17.70
CA GLY A 120 -17.24 -7.54 18.48
C GLY A 120 -17.16 -6.25 17.69
N TYR A 121 -16.61 -6.25 16.47
CA TYR A 121 -16.55 -5.05 15.65
C TYR A 121 -17.93 -4.45 15.40
N ARG A 122 -18.09 -3.19 15.82
CA ARG A 122 -19.32 -2.41 15.69
C ARG A 122 -19.64 -2.09 14.24
N SER A 123 -18.62 -1.77 13.44
CA SER A 123 -18.78 -1.43 12.03
C SER A 123 -18.48 -2.64 11.15
N LYS A 124 -19.40 -2.98 10.25
CA LYS A 124 -19.28 -4.19 9.42
C LYS A 124 -18.05 -4.16 8.51
N VAL A 125 -17.67 -3.00 8.01
CA VAL A 125 -16.46 -2.78 7.20
C VAL A 125 -15.16 -3.03 7.96
N GLN A 126 -15.11 -2.86 9.28
CA GLN A 126 -13.93 -3.24 10.08
C GLN A 126 -13.66 -4.75 9.97
N ARG A 127 -14.70 -5.56 9.75
CA ARG A 127 -14.55 -7.01 9.52
C ARG A 127 -13.91 -7.32 8.17
N VAL A 128 -14.26 -6.58 7.13
CA VAL A 128 -13.62 -6.69 5.81
C VAL A 128 -12.15 -6.29 5.91
N ASP A 129 -11.88 -5.17 6.57
CA ASP A 129 -10.52 -4.67 6.79
C ASP A 129 -9.67 -5.62 7.65
N ALA A 130 -10.25 -6.26 8.67
CA ALA A 130 -9.53 -7.24 9.45
C ALA A 130 -9.20 -8.50 8.63
N VAL A 131 -10.19 -9.08 7.94
CA VAL A 131 -10.02 -10.34 7.18
C VAL A 131 -8.88 -10.24 6.18
N ARG A 132 -8.78 -9.14 5.43
CA ARG A 132 -7.69 -9.01 4.44
C ARG A 132 -6.30 -9.14 5.07
N TYR A 133 -6.09 -8.62 6.26
CA TYR A 133 -4.82 -8.76 6.98
C TYR A 133 -4.57 -10.21 7.45
N PHE A 134 -5.62 -10.91 7.89
CA PHE A 134 -5.51 -12.32 8.24
C PHE A 134 -5.29 -13.23 7.03
N LEU A 135 -5.82 -12.87 5.86
CA LEU A 135 -5.52 -13.56 4.60
C LEU A 135 -4.04 -13.42 4.24
N MET A 136 -3.48 -12.22 4.36
CA MET A 136 -2.04 -11.99 4.15
C MET A 136 -1.18 -12.75 5.16
N LEU A 137 -1.61 -12.84 6.42
CA LEU A 137 -0.91 -13.62 7.45
C LEU A 137 -0.93 -15.13 7.17
N HIS A 138 -2.09 -15.67 6.77
CA HIS A 138 -2.31 -17.12 6.62
C HIS A 138 -1.78 -17.67 5.30
N TYR A 139 -2.12 -17.02 4.18
CA TYR A 139 -1.77 -17.55 2.86
C TYR A 139 -0.41 -17.03 2.39
N GLY A 140 -0.09 -15.77 2.67
CA GLY A 140 0.87 -15.04 1.84
C GLY A 140 0.36 -15.01 0.40
N SER A 141 0.07 -13.85 -0.15
CA SER A 141 -0.61 -13.74 -1.44
C SER A 141 -0.82 -12.27 -1.77
N ILE A 142 -1.72 -11.97 -2.69
CA ILE A 142 -2.17 -10.63 -3.02
C ILE A 142 -3.62 -10.47 -2.58
N TYR A 143 -3.95 -9.32 -2.01
CA TYR A 143 -5.30 -8.85 -1.78
C TYR A 143 -5.58 -7.62 -2.64
N ILE A 144 -6.76 -7.55 -3.24
CA ILE A 144 -7.23 -6.41 -4.06
C ILE A 144 -8.70 -6.17 -3.73
N ASP A 145 -9.08 -4.92 -3.41
CA ASP A 145 -10.49 -4.55 -3.25
C ASP A 145 -11.27 -4.75 -4.57
N LEU A 146 -12.59 -4.98 -4.46
CA LEU A 146 -13.44 -5.30 -5.62
C LEU A 146 -13.71 -4.10 -6.54
N ASP A 147 -13.47 -2.89 -6.06
CA ASP A 147 -13.56 -1.65 -6.84
C ASP A 147 -12.21 -1.27 -7.49
N ASN A 148 -11.22 -2.17 -7.45
CA ASN A 148 -9.94 -1.99 -8.13
C ASN A 148 -9.81 -2.96 -9.32
N ALA A 149 -9.74 -2.38 -10.52
CA ALA A 149 -9.43 -3.10 -11.75
C ALA A 149 -7.92 -3.31 -11.90
N CYS A 150 -7.52 -4.41 -12.52
CA CYS A 150 -6.14 -4.66 -12.89
C CYS A 150 -5.84 -4.05 -14.26
N ALA A 151 -4.72 -3.35 -14.35
CA ALA A 151 -4.22 -2.77 -15.60
C ALA A 151 -3.05 -3.57 -16.21
N ALA A 152 -2.45 -4.47 -15.43
CA ALA A 152 -1.33 -5.30 -15.85
C ALA A 152 -1.30 -6.62 -15.07
N ASN A 153 -0.49 -7.57 -15.54
CA ASN A 153 -0.22 -8.82 -14.83
C ASN A 153 0.63 -8.56 -13.57
N LEU A 154 0.26 -9.18 -12.46
CA LEU A 154 0.83 -8.99 -11.12
C LEU A 154 2.12 -9.79 -10.90
N SER A 155 2.53 -10.65 -11.85
CA SER A 155 3.76 -11.46 -11.77
C SER A 155 5.00 -10.60 -11.54
N LEU A 156 5.02 -9.36 -12.03
CA LEU A 156 6.11 -8.40 -11.82
C LEU A 156 6.28 -7.96 -10.36
N LEU A 157 5.33 -8.26 -9.47
CA LEU A 157 5.38 -7.88 -8.06
C LEU A 157 5.69 -9.06 -7.13
N LEU A 158 5.79 -10.29 -7.66
CA LEU A 158 5.89 -11.49 -6.84
C LEU A 158 7.26 -11.73 -6.21
N TYR A 159 8.29 -10.99 -6.62
CA TYR A 159 9.65 -11.11 -6.07
C TYR A 159 9.92 -10.12 -4.92
N TYR A 160 8.97 -9.26 -4.58
CA TYR A 160 9.04 -8.43 -3.39
C TYR A 160 8.40 -9.19 -2.22
N PRO A 161 9.06 -9.35 -1.07
CA PRO A 161 8.56 -10.18 0.03
C PRO A 161 7.31 -9.61 0.72
N VAL A 162 7.11 -8.30 0.66
CA VAL A 162 5.93 -7.60 1.15
C VAL A 162 5.81 -6.26 0.41
N TRP A 163 4.59 -5.86 0.10
CA TRP A 163 4.31 -4.52 -0.41
C TRP A 163 2.87 -4.13 -0.15
N VAL A 164 2.64 -2.83 -0.10
CA VAL A 164 1.31 -2.23 0.05
C VAL A 164 1.25 -0.99 -0.84
N ALA A 165 0.07 -0.63 -1.33
CA ALA A 165 -0.08 0.58 -2.14
C ALA A 165 0.19 1.85 -1.31
N ASP A 166 0.93 2.79 -1.90
CA ASP A 166 1.24 4.10 -1.31
C ASP A 166 0.65 5.21 -2.20
N GLY A 167 -0.25 6.00 -1.63
CA GLY A 167 -0.87 7.15 -2.30
C GLY A 167 -0.01 8.43 -2.29
N GLY A 168 1.18 8.39 -1.69
CA GLY A 168 2.09 9.53 -1.57
C GLY A 168 1.63 10.60 -0.56
N ARG A 169 0.67 10.26 0.31
CA ARG A 169 0.08 11.17 1.31
C ARG A 169 0.38 10.77 2.75
N GLY A 170 1.36 9.89 2.95
CA GLY A 170 1.89 9.49 4.25
C GLY A 170 1.09 8.42 5.00
N ALA A 171 -0.09 8.01 4.50
CA ALA A 171 -0.77 6.80 4.97
C ALA A 171 -0.70 5.73 3.89
N LEU A 172 -0.30 4.53 4.28
CA LEU A 172 -0.32 3.36 3.40
C LEU A 172 -1.78 2.93 3.18
N GLN A 173 -2.10 2.61 1.93
CA GLN A 173 -3.43 2.15 1.56
C GLN A 173 -3.59 0.68 1.93
N ASN A 174 -4.83 0.28 2.18
CA ASN A 174 -5.21 -1.09 2.58
C ASN A 174 -6.02 -1.83 1.50
N ASN A 175 -6.19 -1.21 0.32
CA ASN A 175 -6.98 -1.75 -0.79
C ASN A 175 -6.19 -2.73 -1.66
N ILE A 176 -4.86 -2.56 -1.75
CA ILE A 176 -3.97 -3.48 -2.48
C ILE A 176 -2.77 -3.80 -1.61
N LEU A 177 -2.66 -5.08 -1.25
CA LEU A 177 -1.71 -5.59 -0.28
C LEU A 177 -1.09 -6.87 -0.81
N ALA A 178 0.16 -7.16 -0.44
CA ALA A 178 0.70 -8.48 -0.67
C ALA A 178 1.82 -8.84 0.30
N ALA A 179 2.07 -10.14 0.44
CA ALA A 179 3.28 -10.65 1.06
C ALA A 179 3.56 -12.10 0.72
N GLN A 180 4.82 -12.49 0.93
CA GLN A 180 5.18 -13.87 1.12
C GLN A 180 4.53 -14.45 2.38
N LEU A 181 4.39 -15.76 2.40
CA LEU A 181 3.84 -16.49 3.54
C LEU A 181 4.62 -16.18 4.82
N HIS A 182 3.89 -15.96 5.92
CA HIS A 182 4.42 -15.68 7.26
C HIS A 182 5.31 -14.43 7.38
N HIS A 183 5.14 -13.43 6.51
CA HIS A 183 5.91 -12.20 6.62
C HIS A 183 5.66 -11.47 7.98
N PRO A 184 6.69 -11.08 8.74
CA PRO A 184 6.53 -10.50 10.09
C PRO A 184 5.63 -9.26 10.16
N PHE A 185 5.58 -8.48 9.08
CA PHE A 185 4.72 -7.31 8.96
C PHE A 185 3.25 -7.61 9.31
N TRP A 186 2.67 -8.66 8.72
CA TRP A 186 1.27 -9.01 8.95
C TRP A 186 1.04 -9.66 10.31
N SER A 187 2.03 -10.37 10.86
CA SER A 187 1.94 -10.89 12.23
C SER A 187 1.91 -9.75 13.26
N LEU A 188 2.74 -8.73 13.08
CA LEU A 188 2.77 -7.56 13.94
C LEU A 188 1.49 -6.73 13.79
N LEU A 189 1.01 -6.54 12.55
CA LEU A 189 -0.20 -5.77 12.27
C LEU A 189 -1.44 -6.43 12.89
N THR A 190 -1.67 -7.72 12.62
CA THR A 190 -2.84 -8.45 13.15
C THR A 190 -2.85 -8.52 14.68
N LYS A 191 -1.70 -8.70 15.33
CA LYS A 191 -1.59 -8.63 16.80
C LYS A 191 -1.95 -7.26 17.35
N ARG A 192 -1.67 -6.19 16.59
CA ARG A 192 -2.01 -4.82 16.99
C ARG A 192 -3.49 -4.49 16.77
N LEU A 193 -4.20 -5.13 15.83
CA LEU A 193 -5.63 -4.85 15.57
C LEU A 193 -6.49 -4.93 16.83
N ARG A 194 -6.24 -5.91 17.71
CA ARG A 194 -6.95 -6.04 18.99
C ARG A 194 -6.80 -4.80 19.88
N ASN A 195 -5.63 -4.17 19.84
CA ASN A 195 -5.34 -2.97 20.62
C ASN A 195 -5.86 -1.70 19.95
N TYR A 196 -6.30 -1.74 18.70
CA TYR A 196 -6.81 -0.57 17.96
C TYR A 196 -8.30 -0.66 17.65
N ASP A 197 -9.01 -1.58 18.31
CA ASP A 197 -10.47 -1.60 18.42
C ASP A 197 -10.94 -0.48 19.35
N TYR A 198 -10.57 0.75 19.02
CA TYR A 198 -10.94 1.95 19.76
C TYR A 198 -12.09 2.66 19.03
N ASP A 199 -13.18 2.87 19.76
CA ASP A 199 -14.38 3.60 19.34
C ASP A 199 -14.07 5.13 19.27
N TYR A 200 -13.19 5.55 18.36
CA TYR A 200 -12.85 6.97 18.18
C TYR A 200 -13.96 7.72 17.44
N TYR A 201 -14.82 8.40 18.18
CA TYR A 201 -15.69 9.45 17.64
C TYR A 201 -14.86 10.71 17.37
N PRO A 202 -14.89 11.34 16.18
CA PRO A 202 -15.84 11.14 15.07
C PRO A 202 -15.31 10.30 13.88
N PHE A 203 -14.15 9.63 13.97
CA PHE A 203 -13.55 8.89 12.85
C PHE A 203 -13.24 7.42 13.20
N PRO A 204 -14.24 6.51 13.17
CA PRO A 204 -14.07 5.10 13.54
C PRO A 204 -13.19 4.28 12.55
N TYR A 205 -12.62 4.93 11.52
CA TYR A 205 -11.92 4.32 10.38
C TYR A 205 -10.40 4.50 10.40
N ALA A 206 -9.88 5.49 11.15
CA ALA A 206 -8.50 5.94 10.98
C ALA A 206 -7.43 4.92 11.44
N THR A 207 -7.80 3.88 12.19
CA THR A 207 -6.83 2.93 12.78
C THR A 207 -6.80 1.57 12.11
N ILE A 208 -7.93 1.13 11.53
CA ILE A 208 -8.05 -0.20 10.89
C ILE A 208 -7.82 -0.07 9.38
N SER A 209 -8.28 1.03 8.77
CA SER A 209 -8.14 1.24 7.34
C SER A 209 -6.77 1.80 6.94
N THR A 210 -6.06 2.41 7.88
CA THR A 210 -4.69 2.88 7.68
C THR A 210 -3.83 2.38 8.84
N PRO A 211 -2.85 1.49 8.61
CA PRO A 211 -1.93 1.09 9.66
C PRO A 211 -1.21 2.34 10.18
N PRO A 212 -1.21 2.61 11.51
CA PRO A 212 -0.49 3.76 12.03
C PRO A 212 1.01 3.60 11.73
N PRO A 213 1.74 4.70 11.48
CA PRO A 213 3.19 4.64 11.33
C PRO A 213 3.78 3.97 12.57
N GLY A 214 4.64 2.96 12.35
CA GLY A 214 5.31 2.27 13.43
C GLY A 214 6.05 3.31 14.30
N SER A 215 5.87 3.23 15.63
CA SER A 215 6.68 3.98 16.59
C SER A 215 8.12 3.44 16.56
N GLY A 216 8.84 3.74 15.49
CA GLY A 216 10.25 3.45 15.33
C GLY A 216 11.04 4.39 16.23
N SER A 217 11.78 3.81 17.17
CA SER A 217 12.83 4.48 17.91
C SER A 217 13.76 5.21 16.94
N ARG A 218 13.89 6.53 17.15
CA ARG A 218 14.76 7.46 16.45
C ARG A 218 16.17 6.86 16.25
N PRO A 219 16.71 6.74 15.02
CA PRO A 219 18.12 6.40 14.85
C PRO A 219 18.98 7.58 15.37
N PRO A 220 20.21 7.31 15.87
CA PRO A 220 21.08 8.36 16.36
C PRO A 220 21.38 9.34 15.22
N SER A 221 21.24 10.62 15.50
CA SER A 221 21.60 11.71 14.61
C SER A 221 23.08 11.64 14.22
N GLY A 222 23.39 11.50 12.92
CA GLY A 222 24.77 11.70 12.47
C GLY A 222 25.10 11.23 11.05
N ARG A 223 24.72 12.00 10.03
CA ARG A 223 25.63 12.59 9.01
C ARG A 223 24.82 13.18 7.86
N SER A 224 24.96 14.48 7.70
CA SER A 224 24.59 15.24 6.51
C SER A 224 25.29 14.67 5.28
N THR A 225 24.52 14.25 4.27
CA THR A 225 25.01 14.11 2.90
C THR A 225 24.18 15.00 1.99
N THR A 226 24.88 15.93 1.37
CA THR A 226 24.42 17.05 0.55
C THR A 226 23.74 16.57 -0.75
N PRO A 227 22.76 17.30 -1.33
CA PRO A 227 22.11 16.90 -2.57
C PRO A 227 23.03 17.13 -3.78
N CYS A 228 23.10 16.13 -4.67
CA CYS A 228 23.75 16.21 -5.97
C CYS A 228 23.23 17.41 -6.79
N GLY A 229 24.12 18.34 -7.11
CA GLY A 229 23.88 19.47 -7.99
C GLY A 229 24.88 19.50 -9.15
N ARG A 230 24.32 19.53 -10.37
CA ARG A 230 24.86 20.06 -11.64
C ARG A 230 26.26 19.65 -12.10
N THR A 231 26.23 18.96 -13.24
CA THR A 231 27.23 18.96 -14.31
C THR A 231 27.93 20.31 -14.46
N GLN A 232 29.25 20.33 -14.29
CA GLN A 232 30.08 21.44 -14.73
C GLN A 232 31.24 20.91 -15.57
N THR A 233 31.12 21.14 -16.87
CA THR A 233 32.17 21.03 -17.90
C THR A 233 33.46 21.70 -17.43
N ARG A 234 34.54 20.94 -17.31
CA ARG A 234 35.89 21.48 -17.10
C ARG A 234 36.64 21.53 -18.43
N ARG A 235 36.61 22.70 -19.08
CA ARG A 235 37.62 23.09 -20.07
C ARG A 235 38.85 23.63 -19.34
N ARG A 236 40.01 23.37 -19.97
CA ARG A 236 41.25 24.17 -20.07
C ARG A 236 42.48 23.54 -19.43
N GLY A 237 43.57 23.57 -20.21
CA GLY A 237 44.91 23.80 -19.68
C GLY A 237 46.01 23.02 -20.36
N VAL A 238 46.32 23.33 -21.62
CA VAL A 238 47.64 23.02 -22.20
C VAL A 238 48.68 23.87 -21.47
N ALA A 239 49.72 23.24 -20.94
CA ALA A 239 50.96 23.90 -20.56
C ALA A 239 52.14 23.00 -20.97
N ARG A 240 52.88 23.47 -21.99
CA ARG A 240 54.23 23.05 -22.35
C ARG A 240 55.21 23.65 -21.33
N THR A 241 56.22 22.87 -20.92
CA THR A 241 57.64 23.31 -20.89
C THR A 241 58.53 22.05 -20.85
N GLY A 242 59.56 22.01 -21.72
CA GLY A 242 60.72 21.10 -21.62
C GLY A 242 61.61 21.46 -20.41
N SER A 243 62.75 20.84 -20.13
CA SER A 243 63.67 19.99 -20.91
C SER A 243 64.71 19.36 -19.98
N THR A 244 65.52 18.46 -20.55
CA THR A 244 66.84 17.91 -20.13
C THR A 244 66.86 16.51 -19.53
N GLY A 245 67.70 15.67 -20.17
CA GLY A 245 67.82 14.22 -20.09
C GLY A 245 68.04 13.66 -21.47
#